data_AF-A0A8C5DHH7-F1
#
_entry.id   AF-A0A8C5DHH7-F1
#
_cell.length_a   1.000
_cell.length_b   1.000
_cell.length_c   1.000
_cell.angle_alpha   90.00
_cell.angle_beta   90.00
_cell.angle_gamma   90.00
#
_symmetry.space_group_name_H-M   'P 1'
#
loop_
_entity.id
_entity.type
_entity.pdbx_description
1 polymer ?
#
loop_
_entity_poly.entity_id
_entity_poly.type
_entity_poly.pdbx_seq_one_letter_code
_entity_poly.pdbx_strand_id
1 'polypeptide(L)'
;MSTEDRFKPGDLVFAKMKGFPHWPARIFKSRSGTRKRVLVYYFGTHQIVPPENVVPYVGNKQKYGSGVRLKGFAEGMWEIQNTPHQGRPRPPGHLTDRLQHPKPHRTDGL
;
A
#
# COMPACT_ATOMS: atom_id res chain seq x y z
N MET A 1 22.65 8.97 -2.35
CA MET A 1 21.78 8.69 -1.18
C MET A 1 20.87 7.53 -1.54
N SER A 2 20.99 6.41 -0.84
CA SER A 2 20.15 5.22 -1.07
C SER A 2 18.70 5.55 -0.71
N THR A 3 17.74 5.05 -1.48
CA THR A 3 16.30 5.30 -1.26
C THR A 3 15.84 4.96 0.16
N GLU A 4 16.53 4.03 0.83
CA GLU A 4 16.25 3.56 2.20
C GLU A 4 16.48 4.60 3.30
N ASP A 5 17.33 5.61 3.10
CA ASP A 5 17.54 6.68 4.08
C ASP A 5 16.44 7.76 4.01
N ARG A 6 15.56 7.68 3.01
CA ARG A 6 14.54 8.70 2.71
C ARG A 6 13.16 8.35 3.24
N PHE A 7 12.96 7.13 3.73
CA PHE A 7 11.65 6.59 4.08
C PHE A 7 11.60 6.08 5.53
N LYS A 8 10.61 6.54 6.30
CA LYS A 8 10.36 6.13 7.68
C LYS A 8 9.07 5.30 7.78
N PRO A 9 8.94 4.41 8.80
CA PRO A 9 7.70 3.70 9.05
C PRO A 9 6.48 4.63 9.04
N GLY A 10 5.44 4.21 8.32
CA GLY A 10 4.23 5.00 8.10
C GLY A 10 4.22 5.87 6.84
N ASP A 11 5.36 6.12 6.19
CA ASP A 11 5.37 6.88 4.93
C ASP A 11 4.56 6.16 3.85
N LEU A 12 3.74 6.94 3.14
CA LEU A 12 2.92 6.44 2.04
C LEU A 12 3.73 6.45 0.75
N VAL A 13 3.72 5.32 0.05
CA VAL A 13 4.55 5.07 -1.13
C VAL A 13 3.78 4.32 -2.20
N PHE A 14 4.28 4.37 -3.41
CA PHE A 14 4.07 3.30 -4.37
C PHE A 14 5.26 2.35 -4.32
N ALA A 15 5.00 1.07 -4.11
CA ALA A 15 6.01 0.03 -4.08
C ALA A 15 5.94 -0.83 -5.34
N LYS A 16 7.10 -1.24 -5.84
CA LYS A 16 7.26 -2.04 -7.05
C LYS A 16 7.76 -3.43 -6.68
N MET A 17 7.14 -4.44 -7.30
CA MET A 17 7.64 -5.81 -7.31
C MET A 17 7.90 -6.26 -8.74
N LYS A 18 8.74 -7.29 -8.91
CA LYS A 18 9.03 -7.89 -10.21
C LYS A 18 7.76 -8.37 -10.87
N GLY A 19 7.52 -7.94 -12.12
CA GLY A 19 6.34 -8.38 -12.89
C GLY A 19 5.00 -7.77 -12.46
N PHE A 20 4.94 -6.93 -11.41
CA PHE A 20 3.72 -6.24 -10.97
C PHE A 20 3.81 -4.73 -11.21
N PRO A 21 2.69 -4.02 -11.39
CA PRO A 21 2.72 -2.56 -11.46
C PRO A 21 3.16 -1.93 -10.13
N HIS A 22 3.40 -0.62 -10.14
CA HIS A 22 3.53 0.13 -8.89
C HIS A 22 2.22 0.01 -8.10
N TRP A 23 2.33 -0.35 -6.82
CA TRP A 23 1.18 -0.67 -5.97
C TRP A 23 1.13 0.26 -4.76
N PRO A 24 -0.06 0.73 -4.34
CA PRO A 24 -0.20 1.57 -3.14
C PRO A 24 0.25 0.82 -1.90
N ALA A 25 1.20 1.40 -1.16
CA ALA A 25 1.76 0.78 0.02
C ALA A 25 2.13 1.83 1.08
N ARG A 26 2.50 1.35 2.26
CA ARG A 26 3.14 2.15 3.30
C ARG A 26 4.38 1.46 3.82
N ILE A 27 5.36 2.23 4.28
CA ILE A 27 6.54 1.68 4.94
C ILE A 27 6.10 1.00 6.24
N PHE A 28 6.36 -0.30 6.36
CA PHE A 28 6.01 -1.07 7.55
C PHE A 28 7.14 -1.03 8.58
N LYS A 29 8.34 -1.42 8.16
CA LYS A 29 9.55 -1.38 8.97
C LYS A 29 10.72 -0.95 8.10
N SER A 30 11.50 0.00 8.59
CA SER A 30 12.83 0.30 8.06
C SER A 30 13.82 -0.17 9.11
N ARG A 31 14.68 -1.15 8.78
CA ARG A 31 15.73 -1.58 9.70
C ARG A 31 17.01 -0.82 9.39
N SER A 32 17.42 0.06 10.31
CA SER A 32 18.77 0.64 10.31
C SER A 32 19.76 -0.41 10.82
N GLY A 33 20.79 -0.74 10.03
CA GLY A 33 21.81 -1.75 10.38
C GLY A 33 22.55 -2.31 9.15
N THR A 34 23.36 -3.37 9.34
CA THR A 34 24.29 -3.95 8.33
C THR A 34 23.63 -4.49 7.06
N ARG A 35 22.31 -4.75 7.10
CA ARG A 35 21.46 -4.92 5.92
C ARG A 35 20.25 -4.02 6.09
N LYS A 36 20.37 -2.78 5.59
CA LYS A 36 19.22 -1.92 5.33
C LYS A 36 18.26 -2.71 4.44
N ARG A 37 17.06 -2.93 4.96
CA ARG A 37 15.95 -3.57 4.24
C ARG A 37 14.68 -2.87 4.67
N VAL A 38 14.05 -2.20 3.73
CA VAL A 38 12.72 -1.65 3.89
C VAL A 38 11.69 -2.76 3.64
N LEU A 39 10.75 -2.93 4.55
CA LEU A 39 9.53 -3.72 4.33
C LEU A 39 8.36 -2.77 4.13
N VAL A 40 7.49 -3.10 3.19
CA VAL A 40 6.28 -2.33 2.92
C VAL A 40 5.05 -3.19 3.16
N TYR A 41 3.98 -2.55 3.63
CA TYR A 41 2.64 -3.12 3.69
C TYR A 41 1.88 -2.68 2.44
N TYR A 42 1.48 -3.63 1.60
CA TYR A 42 0.71 -3.38 0.39
C TYR A 42 -0.78 -3.28 0.73
N PHE A 43 -1.40 -2.14 0.41
CA PHE A 43 -2.83 -1.94 0.60
C PHE A 43 -3.65 -2.82 -0.36
N GLY A 44 -4.86 -3.20 0.05
CA GLY A 44 -5.79 -4.06 -0.69
C GLY A 44 -5.42 -5.56 -0.72
N THR A 45 -4.12 -5.91 -0.67
CA THR A 45 -3.68 -7.31 -0.51
C THR A 45 -3.22 -7.64 0.91
N HIS A 46 -2.95 -6.60 1.71
CA HIS A 46 -2.50 -6.66 3.10
C HIS A 46 -1.24 -7.51 3.32
N GLN A 47 -0.39 -7.63 2.29
CA GLN A 47 0.87 -8.35 2.36
C GLN A 47 2.00 -7.46 2.87
N ILE A 48 2.96 -8.05 3.59
CA ILE A 48 4.17 -7.38 4.05
C ILE A 48 5.38 -8.06 3.41
N VAL A 49 6.00 -7.42 2.41
CA VAL A 49 7.15 -7.99 1.71
C VAL A 49 8.19 -6.90 1.37
N PRO A 50 9.45 -7.27 1.12
CA PRO A 50 10.44 -6.34 0.58
C PRO A 50 10.07 -5.90 -0.84
N PRO A 51 10.08 -4.61 -1.16
CA PRO A 51 9.91 -4.12 -2.53
C PRO A 51 11.22 -4.19 -3.32
N GLU A 52 11.14 -4.22 -4.66
CA GLU A 52 12.30 -3.96 -5.53
C GLU A 52 12.62 -2.47 -5.58
N ASN A 53 11.58 -1.62 -5.60
CA ASN A 53 11.72 -0.18 -5.61
C ASN A 53 10.53 0.49 -4.88
N VAL A 54 10.77 1.68 -4.35
CA VAL A 54 9.76 2.51 -3.69
C VAL A 54 9.87 3.95 -4.16
N VAL A 55 8.72 4.58 -4.37
CA VAL A 55 8.62 6.01 -4.70
C VAL A 55 7.56 6.66 -3.82
N PRO A 56 7.68 7.96 -3.47
CA PRO A 56 6.70 8.63 -2.62
C PRO A 56 5.30 8.58 -3.25
N TYR A 57 4.26 8.37 -2.43
CA TYR A 57 2.87 8.41 -2.91
C TYR A 57 2.50 9.80 -3.42
N VAL A 58 2.82 10.82 -2.61
CA VAL A 58 2.64 12.23 -2.97
C VAL A 58 3.54 12.57 -4.18
N GLY A 59 2.97 13.25 -5.17
CA GLY A 59 3.65 13.58 -6.43
C GLY A 59 3.65 12.47 -7.48
N ASN A 60 3.43 11.21 -7.11
CA ASN A 60 3.38 10.09 -8.07
C ASN A 60 1.96 9.52 -8.29
N LYS A 61 0.95 9.99 -7.54
CA LYS A 61 -0.45 9.51 -7.64
C LYS A 61 -1.01 9.56 -9.06
N GLN A 62 -0.78 10.64 -9.81
CA GLN A 62 -1.29 10.74 -11.19
C GLN A 62 -0.66 9.70 -12.13
N LYS A 63 0.60 9.33 -11.88
CA LYS A 63 1.35 8.40 -12.71
C LYS A 63 1.04 6.93 -12.40
N TYR A 64 0.88 6.59 -11.13
CA TYR A 64 0.74 5.19 -10.69
C TYR A 64 -0.60 4.86 -10.04
N GLY A 65 -1.50 5.83 -9.86
CA GLY A 65 -2.75 5.65 -9.12
C GLY A 65 -3.92 5.08 -9.92
N SER A 66 -3.73 4.79 -11.22
CA SER A 66 -4.78 4.32 -12.13
C SER A 66 -4.24 3.35 -13.19
N GLY A 67 -5.13 2.78 -14.00
CA GLY A 67 -4.76 1.90 -15.12
C GLY A 67 -4.44 0.45 -14.75
N VAL A 68 -4.42 0.10 -13.46
CA VAL A 68 -4.20 -1.26 -12.99
C VAL A 68 -5.54 -1.97 -12.74
N ARG A 69 -5.77 -3.09 -13.43
CA ARG A 69 -6.99 -3.91 -13.33
C ARG A 69 -6.85 -5.13 -12.39
N LEU A 70 -5.71 -5.24 -11.69
CA LEU A 70 -5.45 -6.35 -10.78
C LEU A 70 -6.34 -6.25 -9.53
N LYS A 71 -6.81 -7.42 -9.05
CA LYS A 71 -7.66 -7.52 -7.86
C LYS A 71 -6.96 -6.91 -6.64
N GLY A 72 -7.70 -6.11 -5.88
CA GLY A 72 -7.19 -5.41 -4.70
C GLY A 72 -6.52 -4.06 -4.99
N PHE A 73 -6.23 -3.71 -6.24
CA PHE A 73 -5.58 -2.43 -6.54
C PHE A 73 -6.47 -1.23 -6.22
N ALA A 74 -7.72 -1.25 -6.70
CA ALA A 74 -8.68 -0.18 -6.45
C ALA A 74 -9.00 -0.02 -4.95
N GLU A 75 -9.15 -1.15 -4.23
CA GLU A 75 -9.29 -1.18 -2.78
C GLU A 75 -8.06 -0.59 -2.10
N GLY A 76 -6.86 -0.99 -2.52
CA GLY A 76 -5.62 -0.46 -1.95
C GLY A 76 -5.44 1.05 -2.19
N MET A 77 -5.88 1.54 -3.34
CA MET A 77 -5.91 2.98 -3.64
C MET A 77 -6.92 3.73 -2.79
N TRP A 78 -8.01 3.10 -2.38
CA TRP A 78 -8.98 3.68 -1.45
C TRP A 78 -8.41 3.68 -0.02
N GLU A 79 -7.81 2.58 0.44
CA GLU A 79 -7.23 2.45 1.78
C GLU A 79 -6.11 3.47 2.02
N ILE A 80 -5.17 3.63 1.07
CA ILE A 80 -4.08 4.60 1.22
C ILE A 80 -4.57 6.05 1.34
N GLN A 81 -5.76 6.36 0.80
CA GLN A 81 -6.36 7.69 0.83
C GLN A 81 -7.19 7.94 2.10
N ASN A 82 -7.92 6.92 2.56
CA ASN A 82 -8.95 7.10 3.60
C ASN A 82 -8.56 6.48 4.94
N THR A 83 -7.82 5.37 4.92
CA THR A 83 -7.48 4.59 6.12
C THR A 83 -5.99 4.18 6.19
N PRO A 84 -5.03 5.09 5.88
CA PRO A 84 -3.61 4.74 5.71
C PRO A 84 -2.95 4.10 6.94
N HIS A 85 -3.53 4.29 8.13
CA HIS A 85 -2.98 3.81 9.40
C HIS A 85 -3.66 2.52 9.92
N GLN A 86 -4.82 2.11 9.39
CA GLN A 86 -5.66 1.06 9.98
C GLN A 86 -5.17 -0.39 9.75
N GLY A 87 -4.19 -0.63 8.86
CA GLY A 87 -3.69 -1.98 8.54
C GLY A 87 -2.78 -2.64 9.59
N ARG A 88 -2.98 -2.45 10.91
CA ARG A 88 -2.27 -3.32 11.88
C ARG A 88 -2.64 -4.78 11.55
N PRO A 89 -1.70 -5.74 11.56
CA PRO A 89 -2.07 -7.14 11.39
C PRO A 89 -3.11 -7.48 12.46
N ARG A 90 -4.34 -7.79 12.05
CA ARG A 90 -5.39 -8.21 12.98
C ARG A 90 -4.88 -9.47 13.68
N PRO A 91 -4.85 -9.52 15.03
CA PRO A 91 -4.66 -10.80 15.71
C PRO A 91 -5.77 -11.75 15.26
N PRO A 92 -5.47 -13.04 15.04
CA PRO A 92 -6.49 -14.00 14.62
C PRO A 92 -7.53 -14.12 15.74
N GLY A 93 -8.75 -13.59 15.53
CA GLY A 93 -9.80 -13.73 16.57
C GLY A 93 -11.05 -12.86 16.51
N HIS A 94 -11.24 -11.89 15.60
CA HIS A 94 -12.50 -11.13 15.53
C HIS A 94 -13.10 -11.10 14.12
N LEU A 95 -14.16 -11.89 13.94
CA LEU A 95 -14.90 -12.11 12.69
C LEU A 95 -16.13 -11.18 12.58
N THR A 96 -16.07 -9.93 13.03
CA THR A 96 -17.27 -9.06 13.15
C THR A 96 -17.16 -7.69 12.50
N ASP A 97 -16.30 -7.50 11.50
CA ASP A 97 -16.26 -6.24 10.73
C ASP A 97 -16.46 -6.46 9.23
N ARG A 98 -17.32 -7.42 8.88
CA ARG A 98 -17.74 -7.66 7.49
C ARG A 98 -19.01 -6.88 7.10
N LEU A 99 -19.46 -5.94 7.94
CA LEU A 99 -20.71 -5.19 7.76
C LEU A 99 -20.56 -3.70 8.15
N GLN A 100 -19.61 -2.95 7.59
CA GLN A 100 -19.72 -1.48 7.60
C GLN A 100 -18.87 -0.67 6.61
N HIS A 101 -18.33 -1.28 5.56
CA HIS A 101 -17.72 -0.50 4.48
C HIS A 101 -18.67 -0.44 3.28
N PRO A 102 -19.30 0.72 2.99
CA PRO A 102 -19.99 0.90 1.73
C PRO A 102 -18.95 0.76 0.61
N LYS A 103 -19.16 -0.22 -0.28
CA LYS A 103 -18.40 -0.31 -1.53
C LYS A 103 -18.52 1.04 -2.24
N PRO A 104 -17.44 1.64 -2.76
CA PRO A 104 -17.59 2.80 -3.63
C PRO A 104 -18.51 2.39 -4.78
N HIS A 105 -19.67 3.06 -4.85
CA HIS A 105 -20.63 2.90 -5.93
C HIS A 105 -19.88 3.10 -7.25
N ARG A 106 -19.89 2.09 -8.10
CA ARG A 106 -19.68 2.31 -9.53
C ARG A 106 -20.90 3.10 -10.00
N THR A 107 -20.73 4.37 -10.32
CA THR A 107 -21.66 5.04 -11.23
C THR A 107 -21.41 4.45 -12.61
N ASP A 108 -22.27 3.52 -13.02
CA ASP A 108 -22.40 3.16 -14.43
C ASP A 108 -22.92 4.40 -15.15
N GLY A 109 -22.07 4.96 -16.02
CA GLY A 109 -22.41 6.06 -16.91
C GLY A 109 -23.20 5.54 -18.10
N LEU A 110 -24.24 6.31 -18.43
CA LEU A 110 -25.17 6.19 -19.55
C LEU A 110 -24.48 5.97 -20.91
#